data_AF-A0AA88V9K1-F1
#
_entry.id   AF-A0AA88V9K1-F1
#
_cell.length_a   1.000
_cell.length_b   1.000
_cell.length_c   1.000
_cell.angle_alpha   90.00
_cell.angle_beta   90.00
_cell.angle_gamma   90.00
#
_symmetry.space_group_name_H-M   'P 1'
#
loop_
_entity.id
_entity.type
_entity.pdbx_description
1 polymer ?
#
loop_
_entity_poly.entity_id
_entity_poly.type
_entity_poly.pdbx_seq_one_letter_code
_entity_poly.pdbx_strand_id
1 'polypeptide(L)'
;MEWKKKKKKKKKKSWLEKNHDSFLISATLIAGMAYEAALNPPGGTWEHESTRFLGEDNTTITYITGKSIVAARDPDDYLKFWRYNTVAFIASLSTVLLLCELPLKRKFFMWLLAVAMCVTMSFTVLTYLISMQFITPEDDFRPIINMVETSVFVWMGLLVTVFLIHSIRFFIWSTRKVIKCLKFVVKRFLARNASESQDPERAQLDNMAALQPQVRRDYPLNAFA
;
A
#
# COMPACT_ATOMS: atom_id res chain seq x y z
N MET A 1 -22.81 -32.94 14.43
CA MET A 1 -22.22 -31.57 14.47
C MET A 1 -21.56 -31.11 13.16
N GLU A 2 -21.12 -32.03 12.29
CA GLU A 2 -20.42 -31.71 11.02
C GLU A 2 -21.25 -30.93 9.99
N TRP A 3 -22.56 -31.19 9.89
CA TRP A 3 -23.45 -30.51 8.94
C TRP A 3 -23.56 -29.00 9.20
N LYS A 4 -23.62 -28.59 10.48
CA LYS A 4 -23.63 -27.18 10.88
C LYS A 4 -22.30 -26.49 10.53
N LYS A 5 -21.17 -27.20 10.67
CA LYS A 5 -19.84 -26.68 10.27
C LYS A 5 -19.74 -26.51 8.75
N LYS A 6 -20.23 -27.48 7.96
CA LYS A 6 -20.26 -27.39 6.49
C LYS A 6 -21.13 -26.22 6.00
N LYS A 7 -22.34 -26.03 6.57
CA LYS A 7 -23.18 -24.85 6.25
C LYS A 7 -22.50 -23.53 6.60
N LYS A 8 -21.87 -23.42 7.78
CA LYS A 8 -21.12 -22.21 8.19
C LYS A 8 -19.94 -21.91 7.26
N LYS A 9 -19.16 -22.91 6.85
CA LYS A 9 -18.06 -22.74 5.88
C LYS A 9 -18.57 -22.29 4.51
N LYS A 10 -19.66 -22.89 4.00
CA LYS A 10 -20.25 -22.52 2.70
C LYS A 10 -20.80 -21.08 2.71
N LYS A 11 -21.50 -20.69 3.79
CA LYS A 11 -21.99 -19.31 3.98
C LYS A 11 -20.86 -18.29 4.06
N LYS A 12 -19.76 -18.62 4.77
CA LYS A 12 -18.58 -17.76 4.87
C LYS A 12 -17.86 -17.61 3.52
N LYS A 13 -17.75 -18.68 2.73
CA LYS A 13 -17.14 -18.63 1.38
C LYS A 13 -17.95 -17.73 0.44
N SER A 14 -19.27 -17.94 0.39
CA SER A 14 -20.18 -17.12 -0.42
C SER A 14 -20.16 -15.63 -0.04
N TRP A 15 -20.06 -15.30 1.26
CA TRP A 15 -19.95 -13.91 1.69
C TRP A 15 -18.60 -13.28 1.30
N LEU A 16 -17.51 -14.04 1.34
CA LEU A 16 -16.20 -13.56 0.91
C LEU A 16 -16.12 -13.35 -0.60
N GLU A 17 -16.73 -14.25 -1.39
CA GLU A 17 -16.82 -14.12 -2.86
C GLU A 17 -17.60 -12.85 -3.24
N LYS A 18 -18.77 -12.63 -2.65
CA LYS A 18 -19.57 -11.40 -2.92
C LYS A 18 -18.81 -10.10 -2.62
N ASN A 19 -18.05 -10.06 -1.52
CA ASN A 19 -17.28 -8.88 -1.17
C ASN A 19 -16.09 -8.69 -2.12
N HIS A 20 -15.43 -9.78 -2.52
CA HIS A 20 -14.35 -9.76 -3.50
C HIS A 20 -14.84 -9.24 -4.85
N ASP A 21 -15.99 -9.73 -5.35
CA ASP A 21 -16.60 -9.25 -6.59
C ASP A 21 -16.94 -7.74 -6.50
N SER A 22 -17.47 -7.30 -5.37
CA SER A 22 -17.81 -5.88 -5.16
C SER A 22 -16.56 -4.98 -5.17
N PHE A 23 -15.46 -5.42 -4.54
CA PHE A 23 -14.21 -4.67 -4.55
C PHE A 23 -13.58 -4.64 -5.95
N LEU A 24 -13.63 -5.75 -6.67
CA LEU A 24 -13.11 -5.84 -8.04
C LEU A 24 -13.83 -4.86 -8.96
N ILE A 25 -15.17 -4.84 -8.89
CA ILE A 25 -16.00 -3.90 -9.65
C ILE A 25 -15.63 -2.46 -9.30
N SER A 26 -15.54 -2.11 -8.01
CA SER A 26 -15.19 -0.75 -7.59
C SER A 26 -13.80 -0.31 -8.08
N ALA A 27 -12.81 -1.21 -8.04
CA ALA A 27 -11.47 -0.91 -8.52
C ALA A 27 -11.48 -0.68 -10.04
N THR A 28 -12.06 -1.60 -10.81
CA THR A 28 -12.16 -1.44 -12.27
C THR A 28 -12.87 -0.15 -12.67
N LEU A 29 -13.94 0.24 -11.96
CA LEU A 29 -14.63 1.51 -12.20
C LEU A 29 -13.73 2.72 -11.93
N ILE A 30 -12.98 2.74 -10.81
CA ILE A 30 -12.04 3.82 -10.49
C ILE A 30 -10.91 3.90 -11.53
N ALA A 31 -10.39 2.75 -11.97
CA ALA A 31 -9.36 2.70 -13.00
C ALA A 31 -9.88 3.27 -14.33
N GLY A 32 -11.12 2.93 -14.71
CA GLY A 32 -11.78 3.49 -15.89
C GLY A 32 -11.95 4.99 -15.80
N MET A 33 -12.50 5.51 -14.69
CA MET A 33 -12.67 6.96 -14.51
C MET A 33 -11.34 7.72 -14.55
N ALA A 34 -10.27 7.16 -13.95
CA ALA A 34 -8.94 7.77 -13.97
C ALA A 34 -8.33 7.78 -15.38
N TYR A 35 -8.55 6.71 -16.16
CA TYR A 35 -8.14 6.62 -17.56
C TYR A 35 -8.85 7.66 -18.42
N GLU A 36 -10.17 7.75 -18.31
CA GLU A 36 -10.97 8.74 -19.03
C GLU A 36 -10.57 10.17 -18.69
N ALA A 37 -10.31 10.46 -17.42
CA ALA A 37 -9.86 11.78 -16.96
C ALA A 37 -8.43 12.13 -17.43
N ALA A 38 -7.59 11.14 -17.73
CA ALA A 38 -6.26 11.35 -18.29
C ALA A 38 -6.31 11.67 -19.79
N LEU A 39 -7.22 11.04 -20.53
CA LEU A 39 -7.44 11.30 -21.95
C LEU A 39 -8.14 12.63 -22.20
N ASN A 40 -9.07 12.98 -21.32
CA ASN A 40 -9.88 14.19 -21.41
C ASN A 40 -9.58 15.10 -20.21
N PRO A 41 -8.49 15.88 -20.25
CA PRO A 41 -8.10 16.71 -19.12
C PRO A 41 -9.20 17.74 -18.82
N PRO A 42 -9.48 18.02 -17.53
CA PRO A 42 -10.46 19.02 -17.14
C PRO A 42 -10.08 20.38 -17.73
N GLY A 43 -11.05 21.07 -18.31
CA GLY A 43 -10.85 22.33 -19.04
C GLY A 43 -10.50 22.19 -20.52
N GLY A 44 -10.42 20.97 -21.05
CA GLY A 44 -10.27 20.71 -22.49
C GLY A 44 -8.86 20.92 -23.02
N THR A 45 -8.70 20.70 -24.31
CA THR A 45 -7.45 20.93 -25.05
C THR A 45 -7.61 22.11 -26.00
N TRP A 46 -6.51 22.78 -26.31
CA TRP A 46 -6.50 23.80 -27.35
C TRP A 46 -6.84 23.15 -28.68
N GLU A 47 -7.91 23.61 -29.34
CA GLU A 47 -8.33 23.09 -30.64
C GLU A 47 -7.48 23.68 -31.79
N HIS A 48 -6.93 24.87 -31.59
CA HIS A 48 -6.15 25.59 -32.60
C HIS A 48 -4.81 26.08 -32.07
N GLU A 49 -3.79 26.00 -32.91
CA GLU A 49 -2.47 26.53 -32.61
C GLU A 49 -2.52 28.06 -32.62
N SER A 50 -2.04 28.68 -31.55
CA SER A 50 -1.96 30.14 -31.48
C SER A 50 -0.68 30.57 -30.77
N THR A 51 -0.01 31.57 -31.32
CA THR A 51 1.20 32.14 -30.73
C THR A 51 0.86 33.54 -30.23
N ARG A 52 0.98 33.76 -28.92
CA ARG A 52 0.79 35.09 -28.32
C ARG A 52 2.14 35.68 -27.98
N PHE A 53 2.37 36.90 -28.47
CA PHE A 53 3.51 37.72 -28.08
C PHE A 53 3.13 38.46 -26.79
N LEU A 54 3.82 38.17 -25.69
CA LEU A 54 3.73 38.99 -24.48
C LEU A 54 4.77 40.11 -24.62
N GLY A 55 4.29 41.31 -24.95
CA GLY A 55 5.16 42.47 -25.11
C GLY A 55 5.71 42.91 -23.76
N GLU A 56 7.01 42.66 -23.56
CA GLU A 56 8.05 43.57 -23.02
C GLU A 56 9.42 42.84 -23.05
N ASP A 57 9.43 41.49 -23.04
CA ASP A 57 10.65 40.68 -22.90
C ASP A 57 10.93 39.69 -24.06
N ASN A 58 10.32 39.89 -25.24
CA ASN A 58 10.40 38.97 -26.40
C ASN A 58 9.94 37.52 -26.10
N THR A 59 9.18 37.30 -25.03
CA THR A 59 8.69 35.98 -24.65
C THR A 59 7.44 35.62 -25.46
N THR A 60 7.58 34.64 -26.34
CA THR A 60 6.47 34.04 -27.10
C THR A 60 5.92 32.83 -26.35
N ILE A 61 4.61 32.82 -26.11
CA ILE A 61 3.89 31.63 -25.65
C ILE A 61 3.17 31.03 -26.85
N THR A 62 3.59 29.83 -27.25
CA THR A 62 2.95 29.04 -28.30
C THR A 62 2.01 28.03 -27.66
N TYR A 63 0.71 28.16 -27.92
CA TYR A 63 -0.30 27.17 -27.56
C TYR A 63 -0.40 26.15 -28.68
N ILE A 64 -0.03 24.90 -28.39
CA ILE A 64 -0.05 23.81 -29.37
C ILE A 64 -1.38 23.07 -29.27
N THR A 65 -2.01 22.77 -30.42
CA THR A 65 -3.25 21.98 -30.47
C THR A 65 -3.09 20.64 -29.74
N GLY A 66 -4.10 20.24 -28.97
CA GLY A 66 -4.10 19.01 -28.18
C GLY A 66 -3.37 19.10 -26.84
N LYS A 67 -2.73 20.24 -26.51
CA LYS A 67 -2.26 20.52 -25.14
C LYS A 67 -3.42 20.97 -24.27
N SER A 68 -3.43 20.57 -23.00
CA SER A 68 -4.46 21.00 -22.04
C SER A 68 -4.43 22.51 -21.83
N ILE A 69 -5.62 23.13 -21.83
CA ILE A 69 -5.80 24.56 -21.60
C ILE A 69 -5.41 24.92 -20.15
N VAL A 70 -5.75 24.06 -19.20
CA VAL A 70 -5.45 24.26 -17.77
C VAL A 70 -3.95 24.20 -17.49
N ALA A 71 -3.19 23.37 -18.23
CA ALA A 71 -1.73 23.30 -18.09
C ALA A 71 -1.02 24.62 -18.43
N ALA A 72 -1.61 25.45 -19.28
CA ALA A 72 -1.06 26.76 -19.65
C ALA A 72 -1.52 27.88 -18.72
N ARG A 73 -2.69 27.75 -18.09
CA ARG A 73 -3.25 28.75 -17.17
C ARG A 73 -2.72 28.59 -15.75
N ASP A 74 -2.66 27.35 -15.25
CA ASP A 74 -2.21 27.03 -13.90
C ASP A 74 -1.41 25.70 -13.91
N PRO A 75 -0.09 25.78 -14.11
CA PRO A 75 0.75 24.58 -14.25
C PRO A 75 0.89 23.80 -12.93
N ASP A 76 0.78 24.47 -11.78
CA ASP A 76 0.96 23.84 -10.47
C ASP A 76 -0.24 22.95 -10.10
N ASP A 77 -1.46 23.44 -10.33
CA ASP A 77 -2.67 22.66 -10.05
C ASP A 77 -2.88 21.55 -11.08
N TYR A 78 -2.47 21.77 -12.33
CA TYR A 78 -2.42 20.72 -13.35
C TYR A 78 -1.47 19.57 -12.98
N LEU A 79 -0.30 19.88 -12.43
CA LEU A 79 0.65 18.87 -11.98
C LEU A 79 0.12 18.06 -10.79
N LYS A 80 -0.59 18.72 -9.85
CA LYS A 80 -1.26 18.05 -8.73
C LYS A 80 -2.34 17.08 -9.23
N PHE A 81 -3.18 17.51 -10.18
CA PHE A 81 -4.18 16.65 -10.81
C PHE A 81 -3.56 15.38 -11.40
N TRP A 82 -2.51 15.52 -12.22
CA TRP A 82 -1.84 14.36 -12.82
C TRP A 82 -1.21 13.42 -11.80
N ARG A 83 -0.59 13.96 -10.74
CA ARG A 83 -0.01 13.17 -9.66
C ARG A 83 -1.07 12.35 -8.93
N TYR A 84 -2.19 12.96 -8.57
CA TYR A 84 -3.26 12.26 -7.86
C TYR A 84 -3.97 11.23 -8.75
N ASN A 85 -4.23 11.58 -10.01
CA ASN A 85 -4.88 10.68 -10.96
C ASN A 85 -4.04 9.43 -11.26
N THR A 86 -2.72 9.60 -11.47
CA THR A 86 -1.80 8.46 -11.71
C THR A 86 -1.66 7.56 -10.50
N VAL A 87 -1.58 8.13 -9.29
CA VAL A 87 -1.56 7.35 -8.04
C VAL A 87 -2.86 6.55 -7.89
N ALA A 88 -4.02 7.15 -8.14
CA ALA A 88 -5.31 6.47 -8.09
C ALA A 88 -5.42 5.32 -9.11
N PHE A 89 -4.94 5.54 -10.34
CA PHE A 89 -4.90 4.54 -11.39
C PHE A 89 -4.00 3.35 -11.03
N ILE A 90 -2.76 3.60 -10.60
CA ILE A 90 -1.80 2.56 -10.20
C ILE A 90 -2.32 1.79 -8.98
N ALA A 91 -2.87 2.48 -7.99
CA ALA A 91 -3.45 1.84 -6.80
C ALA A 91 -4.65 0.94 -7.16
N SER A 92 -5.47 1.38 -8.12
CA SER A 92 -6.61 0.60 -8.60
C SER A 92 -6.17 -0.64 -9.38
N LEU A 93 -5.24 -0.49 -10.33
CA LEU A 93 -4.65 -1.62 -11.07
C LEU A 93 -3.97 -2.61 -10.13
N SER A 94 -3.23 -2.10 -9.15
CA SER A 94 -2.64 -2.93 -8.10
C SER A 94 -3.74 -3.71 -7.38
N THR A 95 -4.85 -3.07 -7.00
CA THR A 95 -5.98 -3.76 -6.35
C THR A 95 -6.58 -4.84 -7.24
N VAL A 96 -6.80 -4.59 -8.54
CA VAL A 96 -7.33 -5.57 -9.50
C VAL A 96 -6.41 -6.77 -9.65
N LEU A 97 -5.12 -6.56 -9.93
CA LEU A 97 -4.11 -7.63 -10.07
C LEU A 97 -4.05 -8.51 -8.82
N LEU A 98 -4.06 -7.83 -7.68
CA LEU A 98 -3.90 -8.45 -6.38
C LEU A 98 -5.16 -9.24 -5.97
N LEU A 99 -6.33 -8.83 -6.45
CA LEU A 99 -7.61 -9.49 -6.23
C LEU A 99 -7.82 -10.66 -7.23
N CYS A 100 -7.32 -10.54 -8.46
CA CYS A 100 -7.49 -11.52 -9.53
C CYS A 100 -6.48 -12.69 -9.47
N GLU A 101 -5.20 -12.40 -9.23
CA GLU A 101 -4.12 -13.39 -9.44
C GLU A 101 -3.63 -14.06 -8.15
N LEU A 102 -3.98 -13.51 -7.00
CA LEU A 102 -3.35 -13.88 -5.73
C LEU A 102 -4.36 -14.52 -4.78
N PRO A 103 -4.26 -15.85 -4.50
CA PRO A 103 -5.10 -16.55 -3.54
C PRO A 103 -4.71 -16.19 -2.09
N LEU A 104 -4.67 -14.90 -1.77
CA LEU A 104 -4.17 -14.39 -0.50
C LEU A 104 -5.28 -14.34 0.53
N LYS A 105 -5.58 -15.52 1.09
CA LYS A 105 -6.51 -15.72 2.22
C LYS A 105 -6.03 -15.09 3.55
N ARG A 106 -5.02 -14.22 3.54
CA ARG A 106 -4.32 -13.76 4.75
C ARG A 106 -4.87 -12.40 5.19
N LYS A 107 -5.21 -12.26 6.48
CA LYS A 107 -5.78 -11.03 7.06
C LYS A 107 -4.97 -9.74 6.79
N PHE A 108 -3.66 -9.87 6.61
CA PHE A 108 -2.76 -8.75 6.25
C PHE A 108 -3.08 -8.14 4.89
N PHE A 109 -3.49 -8.98 3.95
CA PHE A 109 -3.79 -8.59 2.60
C PHE A 109 -5.07 -7.77 2.50
N MET A 110 -6.14 -8.25 3.15
CA MET A 110 -7.40 -7.50 3.28
C MET A 110 -7.19 -6.15 3.97
N TRP A 111 -6.25 -6.09 4.93
CA TRP A 111 -5.88 -4.83 5.56
C TRP A 111 -5.15 -3.90 4.59
N LEU A 112 -4.18 -4.40 3.82
CA LEU A 112 -3.50 -3.62 2.77
C LEU A 112 -4.48 -3.09 1.72
N LEU A 113 -5.44 -3.91 1.29
CA LEU A 113 -6.53 -3.49 0.39
C LEU A 113 -7.40 -2.38 1.00
N ALA A 114 -7.71 -2.48 2.29
CA ALA A 114 -8.46 -1.45 2.99
C ALA A 114 -7.67 -0.14 3.12
N VAL A 115 -6.35 -0.20 3.29
CA VAL A 115 -5.46 0.98 3.25
C VAL A 115 -5.51 1.61 1.87
N ALA A 116 -5.30 0.82 0.81
CA ALA A 116 -5.35 1.31 -0.56
C ALA A 116 -6.69 1.97 -0.89
N MET A 117 -7.81 1.37 -0.47
CA MET A 117 -9.16 1.93 -0.65
C MET A 117 -9.40 3.23 0.13
N CYS A 118 -8.86 3.38 1.34
CA CYS A 118 -8.94 4.65 2.06
C CYS A 118 -8.13 5.75 1.37
N VAL A 119 -6.94 5.39 0.88
CA VAL A 119 -6.08 6.32 0.14
C VAL A 119 -6.77 6.76 -1.15
N THR A 120 -7.32 5.83 -1.94
CA THR A 120 -8.02 6.18 -3.19
C THR A 120 -9.25 7.05 -2.94
N MET A 121 -10.11 6.70 -1.96
CA MET A 121 -11.25 7.55 -1.59
C MET A 121 -10.81 8.97 -1.21
N SER A 122 -9.76 9.09 -0.40
CA SER A 122 -9.23 10.37 0.05
C SER A 122 -8.78 11.24 -1.12
N PHE A 123 -8.04 10.65 -2.07
CA PHE A 123 -7.56 11.37 -3.25
C PHE A 123 -8.68 11.73 -4.22
N THR A 124 -9.67 10.86 -4.46
CA THR A 124 -10.79 11.16 -5.36
C THR A 124 -11.64 12.34 -4.88
N VAL A 125 -11.82 12.48 -3.57
CA VAL A 125 -12.57 13.59 -2.96
C VAL A 125 -11.81 14.91 -3.09
N LEU A 126 -10.49 14.89 -2.91
CA LEU A 126 -9.63 16.06 -3.15
C LEU A 126 -9.67 16.49 -4.63
N THR A 127 -9.58 15.54 -5.55
CA THR A 127 -9.69 15.82 -7.00
C THR A 127 -11.03 16.45 -7.36
N TYR A 128 -12.12 16.01 -6.73
CA TYR A 128 -13.44 16.60 -6.93
C TYR A 128 -13.52 18.06 -6.43
N LEU A 129 -12.92 18.37 -5.28
CA LEU A 129 -12.86 19.74 -4.76
C LEU A 129 -12.12 20.69 -5.70
N ILE A 130 -10.97 20.25 -6.21
CA ILE A 130 -10.15 21.03 -7.15
C ILE A 130 -10.93 21.25 -8.46
N SER A 131 -11.62 20.23 -8.98
CA SER A 131 -12.43 20.34 -10.21
C SER A 131 -13.58 21.35 -10.06
N MET A 132 -14.21 21.40 -8.88
CA MET A 132 -15.30 22.35 -8.59
C MET A 132 -14.81 23.81 -8.58
N GLN A 133 -13.56 24.06 -8.20
CA GLN A 133 -12.96 25.40 -8.25
C GLN A 133 -12.77 25.91 -9.69
N PHE A 134 -12.58 25.02 -10.67
CA PHE A 134 -12.40 25.39 -12.07
C PHE A 134 -13.71 25.70 -12.80
N ILE A 135 -14.83 25.10 -12.38
CA ILE A 135 -16.11 25.16 -13.10
C ILE A 135 -16.93 26.42 -12.78
N THR A 136 -16.62 27.10 -11.67
CA THR A 136 -17.60 28.02 -11.07
C THR A 136 -17.08 29.47 -10.93
N PRO A 137 -17.79 30.49 -11.46
CA PRO A 137 -17.24 31.85 -11.71
C PRO A 137 -17.28 32.81 -10.51
N GLU A 138 -16.13 33.43 -10.20
CA GLU A 138 -15.68 34.08 -8.95
C GLU A 138 -16.61 34.97 -8.10
N ASP A 139 -17.72 35.50 -8.60
CA ASP A 139 -18.38 36.66 -7.97
C ASP A 139 -19.22 36.35 -6.70
N ASP A 140 -19.64 35.10 -6.47
CA ASP A 140 -20.40 34.68 -5.27
C ASP A 140 -19.80 33.44 -4.54
N PHE A 141 -18.54 33.08 -4.84
CA PHE A 141 -18.02 31.72 -4.59
C PHE A 141 -17.45 31.42 -3.20
N ARG A 142 -16.88 32.43 -2.54
CA ARG A 142 -16.09 32.22 -1.32
C ARG A 142 -16.86 31.53 -0.19
N PRO A 143 -18.11 31.89 0.15
CA PRO A 143 -18.82 31.22 1.22
C PRO A 143 -19.26 29.79 0.85
N ILE A 144 -19.63 29.54 -0.41
CA ILE A 144 -20.09 28.22 -0.88
C ILE A 144 -18.93 27.23 -0.93
N ILE A 145 -17.78 27.64 -1.48
CA ILE A 145 -16.57 26.80 -1.52
C ILE A 145 -16.12 26.49 -0.10
N ASN A 146 -16.02 27.48 0.80
CA ASN A 146 -15.56 27.25 2.16
C ASN A 146 -16.50 26.32 2.94
N MET A 147 -17.81 26.37 2.70
CA MET A 147 -18.79 25.45 3.33
C MET A 147 -18.62 24.02 2.83
N VAL A 148 -18.49 23.82 1.52
CA VAL A 148 -18.28 22.49 0.92
C VAL A 148 -16.93 21.92 1.34
N GLU A 149 -15.88 22.74 1.29
CA GLU A 149 -14.52 22.40 1.70
C GLU A 149 -14.48 21.97 3.16
N THR A 150 -15.06 22.77 4.08
CA THR A 150 -15.08 22.44 5.51
C THR A 150 -15.86 21.14 5.78
N SER A 151 -17.00 20.94 5.13
CA SER A 151 -17.81 19.72 5.26
C SER A 151 -17.03 18.48 4.81
N VAL A 152 -16.31 18.60 3.70
CA VAL A 152 -15.47 17.52 3.16
C VAL A 152 -14.25 17.27 4.05
N PHE A 153 -13.60 18.30 4.60
CA PHE A 153 -12.49 18.14 5.55
C PHE A 153 -12.93 17.42 6.83
N VAL A 154 -14.09 17.74 7.39
CA VAL A 154 -14.65 17.06 8.56
C VAL A 154 -14.91 15.58 8.24
N TRP A 155 -15.49 15.29 7.07
CA TRP A 155 -15.75 13.92 6.63
C TRP A 155 -14.47 13.11 6.41
N MET A 156 -13.45 13.74 5.82
CA MET A 156 -12.11 13.17 5.63
C MET A 156 -11.42 12.88 6.96
N GLY A 157 -11.48 13.82 7.91
CA GLY A 157 -10.96 13.62 9.26
C GLY A 157 -11.61 12.42 9.94
N LEU A 158 -12.93 12.26 9.81
CA LEU A 158 -13.66 11.09 10.32
C LEU A 158 -13.16 9.77 9.73
N LEU A 159 -13.00 9.70 8.40
CA LEU A 159 -12.49 8.50 7.72
C LEU A 159 -11.06 8.15 8.16
N VAL A 160 -10.18 9.16 8.24
CA VAL A 160 -8.80 8.98 8.73
C VAL A 160 -8.79 8.47 10.16
N THR A 161 -9.65 9.01 11.03
CA THR A 161 -9.70 8.61 12.44
C THR A 161 -10.14 7.14 12.57
N VAL A 162 -11.19 6.73 11.86
CA VAL A 162 -11.67 5.34 11.83
C VAL A 162 -10.61 4.41 11.27
N PHE A 163 -9.93 4.82 10.20
CA PHE A 163 -8.85 4.07 9.58
C PHE A 163 -7.67 3.89 10.54
N LEU A 164 -7.24 4.94 11.22
CA LEU A 164 -6.16 4.89 12.21
C LEU A 164 -6.50 3.91 13.33
N ILE A 165 -7.73 3.94 13.86
CA ILE A 165 -8.16 3.00 14.90
C ILE A 165 -8.08 1.55 14.40
N HIS A 166 -8.55 1.28 13.18
CA HIS A 166 -8.52 -0.06 12.60
C HIS A 166 -7.09 -0.54 12.32
N SER A 167 -6.23 0.35 11.84
CA SER A 167 -4.82 0.11 11.57
C SER A 167 -4.02 -0.12 12.84
N ILE A 168 -4.23 0.68 13.90
CA ILE A 168 -3.60 0.47 15.21
C ILE A 168 -4.01 -0.89 15.80
N ARG A 169 -5.32 -1.22 15.78
CA ARG A 169 -5.79 -2.55 16.22
C ARG A 169 -5.14 -3.68 15.43
N PHE A 170 -5.02 -3.52 14.11
CA PHE A 170 -4.40 -4.50 13.24
C PHE A 170 -2.90 -4.66 13.53
N PHE A 171 -2.17 -3.56 13.70
CA PHE A 171 -0.75 -3.57 14.07
C PHE A 171 -0.52 -4.21 15.44
N ILE A 172 -1.34 -3.88 16.46
CA ILE A 172 -1.27 -4.53 17.78
C ILE A 172 -1.53 -6.04 17.67
N TRP A 173 -2.52 -6.45 16.87
CA TRP A 173 -2.78 -7.86 16.65
C TRP A 173 -1.63 -8.56 15.92
N SER A 174 -1.07 -7.91 14.90
CA SER A 174 0.01 -8.42 14.07
C SER A 174 1.31 -8.57 14.86
N THR A 175 1.70 -7.55 15.62
CA THR A 175 2.88 -7.58 16.49
C THR A 175 2.76 -8.65 17.56
N ARG A 176 1.61 -8.76 18.24
CA ARG A 176 1.36 -9.85 19.21
C ARG A 176 1.47 -11.24 18.60
N LYS A 177 1.01 -11.41 17.35
CA LYS A 177 1.11 -12.67 16.60
C LYS A 177 2.57 -12.99 16.25
N VAL A 178 3.32 -12.01 15.76
CA VAL A 178 4.75 -12.17 15.42
C VAL A 178 5.57 -12.47 16.66
N ILE A 179 5.36 -11.77 17.78
CA ILE A 179 6.06 -12.04 19.05
C ILE A 179 5.77 -13.46 19.54
N LYS A 180 4.52 -13.93 19.45
CA LYS A 180 4.19 -15.33 19.80
C LYS A 180 4.92 -16.33 18.89
N CYS A 181 4.97 -16.08 17.59
CA CYS A 181 5.72 -16.91 16.66
C CYS A 181 7.23 -16.87 16.94
N LEU A 182 7.79 -15.69 17.22
CA LEU A 182 9.21 -15.52 17.55
C LEU A 182 9.55 -16.28 18.83
N LYS A 183 8.74 -16.14 19.89
CA LYS A 183 8.91 -16.92 21.12
C LYS A 183 8.85 -18.43 20.87
N PHE A 184 7.94 -18.90 20.00
CA PHE A 184 7.87 -20.31 19.62
C PHE A 184 9.10 -20.78 18.86
N VAL A 185 9.58 -19.98 17.90
CA VAL A 185 10.79 -20.28 17.10
C VAL A 185 12.03 -20.29 17.98
N VAL A 186 12.23 -19.28 18.82
CA VAL A 186 13.35 -19.21 19.78
C VAL A 186 13.31 -20.39 20.75
N LYS A 187 12.13 -20.72 21.32
CA LYS A 187 11.98 -21.89 22.19
C LYS A 187 12.39 -23.18 21.48
N ARG A 188 12.04 -23.33 20.20
CA ARG A 188 12.41 -24.50 19.39
C ARG A 188 13.92 -24.55 19.10
N PHE A 189 14.54 -23.41 18.82
CA PHE A 189 15.99 -23.33 18.64
C PHE A 189 16.75 -23.67 19.92
N LEU A 190 16.34 -23.11 21.07
CA LEU A 190 16.94 -23.41 22.37
C LEU A 190 16.80 -24.90 22.74
N ALA A 191 15.63 -25.49 22.49
CA ALA A 191 15.42 -26.92 22.72
C ALA A 191 16.32 -27.80 21.84
N ARG A 192 16.55 -27.41 20.58
CA ARG A 192 17.46 -28.12 19.67
C ARG A 192 18.92 -28.04 20.16
N ASN A 193 19.36 -26.86 20.57
CA ASN A 193 20.73 -26.68 21.07
C ASN A 193 20.95 -27.43 22.40
N ALA A 194 19.95 -27.45 23.28
CA ALA A 194 20.01 -28.20 24.53
C ALA A 194 20.09 -29.73 24.30
N SER A 195 19.35 -30.27 23.33
CA SER A 195 19.49 -31.69 22.95
C SER A 195 20.85 -32.00 22.35
N GLU A 196 21.43 -31.07 21.60
CA GLU A 196 22.75 -31.24 20.96
C GLU A 196 23.92 -31.12 21.95
N SER A 197 23.74 -30.44 23.09
CA SER A 197 24.74 -30.35 24.17
C SER A 197 24.72 -31.53 25.12
N GLN A 198 23.59 -32.25 25.19
CA GLN A 198 23.38 -33.36 26.13
C GLN A 198 23.63 -34.72 25.47
N ASP A 199 24.06 -34.71 24.20
CA ASP A 199 24.43 -35.89 23.43
C ASP A 199 25.74 -36.48 23.99
N PRO A 200 25.71 -37.70 24.57
CA PRO A 200 26.89 -38.32 25.17
C PRO A 200 28.03 -38.52 24.18
N GLU A 201 27.73 -38.71 22.90
CA GLU A 201 28.74 -38.89 21.85
C GLU A 201 29.56 -37.60 21.64
N ARG A 202 28.90 -36.44 21.73
CA ARG A 202 29.55 -35.13 21.61
C ARG A 202 30.40 -34.79 22.84
N ALA A 203 29.91 -35.11 24.03
CA ALA A 203 30.69 -34.98 25.26
C ALA A 203 31.93 -35.90 25.26
N GLN A 204 31.83 -37.10 24.68
CA GLN A 204 32.97 -37.98 24.47
C GLN A 204 33.96 -37.39 23.46
N LEU A 205 33.50 -36.86 22.33
CA LEU A 205 34.33 -36.18 21.33
C LEU A 205 35.08 -34.97 21.89
N ASP A 206 34.40 -34.12 22.67
CA ASP A 206 35.01 -32.94 23.32
C ASP A 206 36.08 -33.35 24.35
N ASN A 207 35.81 -34.40 25.15
CA ASN A 207 36.79 -34.97 26.08
C ASN A 207 37.99 -35.59 25.34
N MET A 208 37.76 -36.30 24.23
CA MET A 208 38.84 -36.86 23.40
C MET A 208 39.69 -35.75 22.76
N ALA A 209 39.08 -34.67 22.28
CA ALA A 209 39.79 -33.51 21.74
C ALA A 209 40.63 -32.78 22.81
N ALA A 210 40.11 -32.65 24.03
CA ALA A 210 40.83 -32.06 25.17
C ALA A 210 42.04 -32.89 25.62
N LEU A 211 42.00 -34.22 25.42
CA LEU A 211 43.10 -35.13 25.74
C LEU A 211 44.20 -35.18 24.67
N GLN A 212 43.92 -34.79 23.42
CA GLN A 212 44.94 -34.77 22.35
C GLN A 212 46.23 -33.99 22.68
N PRO A 213 46.18 -32.79 23.30
CA PRO A 213 47.41 -32.07 23.69
C PRO A 213 48.14 -32.71 24.89
N GLN A 214 47.45 -33.43 25.77
CA GLN A 214 48.07 -34.17 26.89
C GLN A 214 48.82 -35.40 26.36
N VAL A 215 48.16 -36.20 25.52
CA VAL A 215 48.75 -37.39 24.88
C VAL A 215 49.97 -37.00 24.03
N ARG A 216 49.93 -35.87 23.33
CA ARG A 216 51.08 -35.35 22.55
C ARG A 216 52.28 -34.95 23.42
N ARG A 217 52.08 -34.56 24.68
CA ARG A 217 53.15 -34.16 25.63
C ARG A 217 53.85 -35.35 26.28
N ASP A 218 53.19 -36.50 26.37
CA ASP A 218 53.70 -37.69 27.07
C ASP A 218 54.50 -38.65 26.17
N TYR A 219 54.70 -38.32 24.88
CA TYR A 219 55.66 -39.05 24.05
C TYR A 219 57.06 -38.52 24.31
N PRO A 220 57.96 -39.30 24.96
CA PRO A 220 59.35 -38.91 25.12
C PRO A 220 59.99 -38.76 23.73
N LEU A 221 60.53 -37.58 23.47
CA LEU A 221 61.19 -37.19 22.22
C LEU A 221 62.57 -37.87 22.03
N ASN A 222 62.76 -39.06 22.62
CA ASN A 222 64.02 -39.77 22.77
C ASN A 222 63.94 -41.26 22.38
N ALA A 223 63.06 -41.60 21.43
CA ALA A 223 63.01 -42.92 20.80
C ALA A 223 63.79 -43.01 19.46
N PHE A 224 64.50 -41.94 19.07
CA PHE A 224 65.37 -41.93 17.89
C PHE A 224 66.70 -41.23 18.20
N ALA A 225 67.58 -41.93 18.91
CA ALA A 225 69.03 -41.69 18.93
C ALA A 225 69.74 -42.97 19.37
#